data_AF-A0A7S1JP52-F1
#
_entry.id   AF-A0A7S1JP52-F1
#
_cell.length_a   1.000
_cell.length_b   1.000
_cell.length_c   1.000
_cell.angle_alpha   90.00
_cell.angle_beta   90.00
_cell.angle_gamma   90.00
#
_symmetry.space_group_name_H-M   'P 1'
#
loop_
_entity.id
_entity.type
_entity.pdbx_description
1 polymer ?
#
loop_
_entity_poly.entity_id
_entity_poly.type
_entity_poly.pdbx_seq_one_letter_code
_entity_poly.pdbx_strand_id
1 'polypeptide(L)'
;MWTNVAKEIQELPTYTFLEHYGGPSPSYMKRKEMADYIAARAEKKRVRHFIKFRHQVQDVTYDAATRQFRVKIHDLAAGSTTIDTADFLFVCTGHYWFPCLPKIEGLQSFP
;
A
#
# COMPACT_ATOMS: atom_id res chain seq x y z
N MET A 1 -5.81 16.51 -4.22
CA MET A 1 -4.46 16.08 -4.63
C MET A 1 -4.50 15.58 -6.06
N TRP A 2 -3.50 15.97 -6.84
CA TRP A 2 -3.29 15.56 -8.23
C TRP A 2 -1.99 14.77 -8.31
N THR A 3 -1.75 14.05 -9.40
CA THR A 3 -0.43 13.51 -9.68
C THR A 3 0.58 14.66 -9.77
N ASN A 4 1.77 14.45 -9.21
CA ASN A 4 2.88 15.41 -9.29
C ASN A 4 3.77 15.16 -10.51
N VAL A 5 3.55 14.05 -11.21
CA VAL A 5 4.22 13.69 -12.47
C VAL A 5 3.16 13.35 -13.53
N ALA A 6 3.59 13.39 -14.79
CA ALA A 6 2.74 13.05 -15.92
C ALA A 6 2.34 11.56 -15.87
N LYS A 7 1.08 11.23 -16.18
CA LYS A 7 0.58 9.85 -16.12
C LYS A 7 1.36 8.92 -17.04
N GLU A 8 1.89 9.44 -18.16
CA GLU A 8 2.59 8.66 -19.19
C GLU A 8 3.84 7.98 -18.64
N ILE A 9 4.49 8.54 -17.62
CA ILE A 9 5.64 7.90 -16.94
C ILE A 9 5.22 6.92 -15.83
N GLN A 10 3.94 6.90 -15.48
CA GLN A 10 3.35 6.05 -14.43
C GLN A 10 2.47 4.93 -15.02
N GLU A 11 2.33 4.87 -16.34
CA GLU A 11 1.46 3.91 -17.02
C GLU A 11 1.96 2.48 -16.82
N LEU A 12 1.04 1.58 -16.46
CA LEU A 12 1.37 0.18 -16.29
C LEU A 12 1.51 -0.48 -17.67
N PRO A 13 2.63 -1.17 -17.95
CA PRO A 13 2.93 -1.70 -19.28
C PRO A 13 1.95 -2.79 -19.76
N THR A 14 1.13 -3.33 -18.85
CA THR A 14 0.19 -4.43 -19.13
C THR A 14 -1.27 -4.05 -18.84
N TYR A 15 -1.55 -2.76 -18.65
CA TYR A 15 -2.89 -2.20 -18.47
C TYR A 15 -2.84 -0.68 -18.70
N THR A 16 -3.23 -0.21 -19.88
CA THR A 16 -3.02 1.19 -20.27
C THR A 16 -4.13 2.11 -19.77
N PHE A 17 -3.87 3.42 -19.71
CA PHE A 17 -4.88 4.43 -19.46
C PHE A 17 -5.93 4.48 -20.56
N LEU A 18 -5.53 4.22 -21.82
CA LEU A 18 -6.45 4.11 -22.94
C LEU A 18 -7.43 2.93 -22.74
N GLU A 19 -6.93 1.78 -22.31
CA GLU A 19 -7.78 0.62 -22.00
C GLU A 19 -8.75 0.93 -20.85
N HIS A 20 -8.29 1.62 -19.81
CA HIS A 20 -9.10 1.91 -18.62
C HIS A 20 -10.16 3.00 -18.84
N TYR A 21 -9.80 4.12 -19.50
CA TYR A 21 -10.68 5.27 -19.68
C TYR A 21 -11.39 5.31 -21.04
N GLY A 22 -11.02 4.44 -21.98
CA GLY A 22 -11.65 4.34 -23.30
C GLY A 22 -11.39 5.53 -24.23
N GLY A 23 -10.46 6.42 -23.88
CA GLY A 23 -10.15 7.60 -24.68
C GLY A 23 -9.05 8.48 -24.07
N PRO A 24 -8.77 9.65 -24.70
CA PRO A 24 -7.81 10.61 -24.17
C PRO A 24 -8.20 11.07 -22.76
N SER A 25 -7.20 11.16 -21.89
CA SER A 25 -7.34 11.73 -20.54
C SER A 25 -6.20 12.71 -20.26
N PRO A 26 -6.37 13.68 -19.34
CA PRO A 26 -5.33 14.66 -18.99
C PRO A 26 -4.04 13.98 -18.53
N SER A 27 -2.88 14.61 -18.77
CA SER A 27 -1.60 14.06 -18.30
C SER A 27 -1.41 14.17 -16.78
N TYR A 28 -2.11 15.08 -16.11
CA TYR A 28 -2.12 15.19 -14.65
C TYR A 28 -3.51 14.83 -14.13
N MET A 29 -3.58 13.75 -13.37
CA MET A 29 -4.84 13.13 -12.95
C MET A 29 -5.15 13.45 -11.48
N LYS A 30 -6.42 13.50 -11.11
CA LYS A 30 -6.81 13.60 -9.71
C LYS A 30 -6.47 12.29 -8.99
N ARG A 31 -6.13 12.38 -7.70
CA ARG A 31 -5.85 11.21 -6.84
C ARG A 31 -6.89 10.10 -6.97
N LYS A 32 -8.18 10.45 -7.01
CA LYS A 32 -9.27 9.47 -7.14
C LYS A 32 -9.17 8.68 -8.45
N GLU A 33 -8.94 9.37 -9.55
CA GLU A 33 -8.87 8.76 -10.88
C GLU A 33 -7.69 7.78 -10.95
N MET A 34 -6.51 8.20 -10.48
CA MET A 34 -5.33 7.33 -10.44
C MET A 34 -5.51 6.11 -9.52
N ALA A 35 -6.18 6.30 -8.36
CA ALA A 35 -6.49 5.21 -7.45
C ALA A 35 -7.46 4.19 -8.09
N ASP A 36 -8.48 4.67 -8.80
CA ASP A 36 -9.45 3.83 -9.52
C ASP A 36 -8.75 3.01 -10.63
N TYR A 37 -7.80 3.60 -11.36
CA TYR A 37 -6.97 2.91 -12.36
C TYR A 37 -6.12 1.76 -11.76
N ILE A 38 -5.43 2.02 -10.64
CA ILE A 38 -4.62 1.00 -9.95
C ILE A 38 -5.51 -0.13 -9.39
N ALA A 39 -6.65 0.23 -8.80
CA ALA A 39 -7.59 -0.75 -8.25
C ALA A 39 -8.22 -1.62 -9.35
N ALA A 40 -8.62 -1.03 -10.48
CA ALA A 40 -9.19 -1.75 -11.61
C ALA A 40 -8.20 -2.78 -12.19
N ARG A 41 -6.89 -2.48 -12.19
CA ARG A 41 -5.86 -3.46 -12.56
C ARG A 41 -5.87 -4.68 -11.64
N ALA A 42 -5.92 -4.47 -10.32
CA ALA A 42 -5.97 -5.55 -9.35
C ALA A 42 -7.25 -6.39 -9.50
N GLU A 43 -8.39 -5.74 -9.77
CA GLU A 43 -9.67 -6.42 -10.02
C GLU A 43 -9.64 -7.26 -11.30
N LYS A 44 -9.09 -6.74 -12.39
CA LYS A 44 -8.90 -7.50 -13.64
C LYS A 44 -8.04 -8.75 -13.43
N LYS A 45 -7.08 -8.70 -12.50
CA LYS A 45 -6.24 -9.85 -12.11
C LYS A 45 -6.86 -10.71 -11.01
N ARG A 46 -8.03 -10.34 -10.49
CA ARG A 46 -8.78 -11.03 -9.44
C ARG A 46 -7.96 -11.31 -8.19
N VAL A 47 -6.96 -10.49 -7.84
CA VAL A 47 -6.06 -10.78 -6.70
C VAL A 47 -6.67 -10.43 -5.34
N ARG A 48 -7.81 -9.74 -5.32
CA ARG A 48 -8.42 -9.20 -4.10
C ARG A 48 -8.74 -10.27 -3.05
N HIS A 49 -9.05 -11.50 -3.47
CA HIS A 49 -9.38 -12.60 -2.56
C HIS A 49 -8.19 -13.11 -1.73
N PHE A 50 -6.95 -12.80 -2.12
CA PHE A 50 -5.76 -13.10 -1.32
C PHE A 50 -5.50 -12.09 -0.19
N ILE A 51 -6.23 -10.97 -0.17
CA ILE A 51 -5.95 -9.84 0.72
C ILE A 51 -6.92 -9.87 1.90
N LYS A 52 -6.36 -9.95 3.12
CA LYS A 52 -7.10 -9.69 4.35
C LYS A 52 -6.98 -8.21 4.71
N PHE A 53 -8.01 -7.42 4.40
CA PHE A 53 -8.08 -6.02 4.85
C PHE A 53 -8.30 -5.94 6.37
N ARG A 54 -7.98 -4.79 6.98
CA ARG A 54 -8.11 -4.56 8.43
C ARG A 54 -7.27 -5.53 9.29
N HIS A 55 -6.28 -6.18 8.70
CA HIS A 55 -5.32 -7.04 9.39
C HIS A 55 -4.00 -6.30 9.51
N GLN A 56 -3.66 -5.85 10.71
CA GLN A 56 -2.43 -5.14 11.00
C GLN A 56 -1.35 -6.15 11.42
N VAL A 57 -0.25 -6.21 10.68
CA VAL A 57 0.95 -6.92 11.14
C VAL A 57 1.57 -6.10 12.27
N GLN A 58 1.68 -6.70 13.45
CA GLN A 58 2.23 -6.06 14.66
C GLN A 58 3.69 -6.42 14.91
N ASP A 59 4.08 -7.65 14.58
CA ASP A 59 5.43 -8.16 14.83
C ASP A 59 5.75 -9.31 13.86
N VAL A 60 7.05 -9.47 13.58
CA VAL A 60 7.58 -10.53 12.72
C VAL A 60 8.87 -11.05 13.35
N THR A 61 8.94 -12.36 13.58
CA THR A 61 10.14 -13.05 14.04
C THR A 61 10.51 -14.18 13.11
N TYR A 62 11.78 -14.57 13.06
CA TYR A 62 12.25 -15.71 12.28
C TYR A 62 12.64 -16.85 13.23
N ASP A 63 12.09 -18.03 13.01
CA ASP A 63 12.42 -19.24 13.75
C ASP A 63 13.45 -20.06 12.95
N ALA A 64 14.67 -20.14 13.46
CA ALA A 64 15.76 -20.85 12.81
C ALA A 64 15.58 -22.38 12.79
N ALA A 65 14.83 -22.95 13.73
CA ALA A 65 14.62 -24.40 13.80
C ALA A 65 13.64 -24.86 12.71
N THR A 66 12.56 -24.11 12.51
CA THR A 66 11.56 -24.38 11.46
C THR A 66 11.91 -23.73 10.13
N ARG A 67 12.85 -22.77 10.14
CA ARG A 67 13.24 -21.92 9.01
C ARG A 67 12.10 -21.06 8.45
N GLN A 68 11.13 -20.70 9.29
CA GLN A 68 9.93 -19.95 8.92
C GLN A 68 9.82 -18.63 9.67
N PHE A 69 9.11 -17.67 9.07
CA PHE A 69 8.68 -16.46 9.75
C PHE A 69 7.42 -16.74 10.56
N ARG A 70 7.37 -16.18 11.78
CA ARG A 70 6.16 -16.08 12.59
C ARG A 70 5.66 -14.64 12.53
N VAL A 71 4.44 -14.45 12.06
CA VAL A 71 3.84 -13.14 11.82
C VAL A 71 2.68 -12.94 12.78
N LYS A 72 2.80 -11.98 13.69
CA LYS A 72 1.73 -11.61 14.61
C LYS A 72 0.80 -10.60 13.94
N ILE A 73 -0.48 -10.95 13.83
CA ILE A 73 -1.48 -10.20 13.08
C ILE A 73 -2.65 -9.87 14.00
N HIS A 74 -3.06 -8.60 14.02
CA HIS A 74 -4.24 -8.13 14.73
C HIS A 74 -5.35 -7.80 13.74
N ASP A 75 -6.49 -8.48 13.86
CA ASP A 75 -7.71 -8.19 13.09
C ASP A 75 -8.47 -7.05 13.77
N LEU A 76 -8.46 -5.86 13.15
CA LEU A 76 -9.10 -4.65 13.65
C LEU A 76 -10.64 -4.68 13.54
N ALA A 77 -11.22 -5.64 12.82
CA ALA A 77 -12.66 -5.86 12.78
C ALA A 77 -13.11 -6.76 13.93
N ALA A 78 -12.39 -7.85 14.17
CA ALA A 78 -12.71 -8.82 15.22
C ALA A 78 -12.13 -8.47 16.60
N GLY A 79 -11.13 -7.58 16.66
CA GLY A 79 -10.41 -7.25 17.90
C GLY A 79 -9.52 -8.39 18.40
N SER A 80 -9.19 -9.36 17.55
CA SER A 80 -8.43 -10.56 17.92
C SER A 80 -7.03 -10.55 17.33
N THR A 81 -6.13 -11.32 17.94
CA THR A 81 -4.73 -11.44 17.50
C THR A 81 -4.41 -12.89 17.22
N THR A 82 -3.76 -13.14 16.10
CA THR A 82 -3.35 -14.47 15.65
C THR A 82 -1.86 -14.47 15.28
N ILE A 83 -1.26 -15.65 15.23
CA ILE A 83 0.08 -15.86 14.70
C ILE A 83 -0.05 -16.77 13.50
N ASP A 84 0.47 -16.32 12.37
CA ASP A 84 0.58 -17.09 11.13
C ASP A 84 2.05 -17.40 10.83
N THR A 85 2.31 -18.38 9.97
CA THR A 85 3.66 -18.78 9.56
C THR A 85 3.85 -18.70 8.05
N ALA A 86 5.02 -18.26 7.61
CA ALA A 86 5.35 -18.18 6.18
C ALA A 86 6.81 -18.55 5.92
N ASP A 87 7.07 -19.28 4.83
CA ASP A 87 8.45 -19.58 4.38
C ASP A 87 9.15 -18.34 3.81
N PHE A 88 8.38 -17.47 3.15
CA PHE A 88 8.86 -16.23 2.55
C PHE A 88 8.01 -15.06 3.01
N LEU A 89 8.66 -13.92 3.24
CA LEU A 89 8.01 -12.68 3.63
C LEU A 89 8.45 -11.54 2.70
N PHE A 90 7.46 -10.87 2.09
CA PHE A 90 7.67 -9.67 1.27
C PHE A 90 7.12 -8.46 2.01
N VAL A 91 7.98 -7.48 2.33
CA VAL A 91 7.60 -6.27 3.06
C VAL A 91 7.27 -5.14 2.09
N CYS A 92 5.98 -4.84 1.95
CA CYS A 92 5.46 -3.82 1.01
C CYS A 92 4.71 -2.69 1.73
N THR A 93 5.20 -2.26 2.89
CA THR A 93 4.50 -1.30 3.79
C THR A 93 4.71 0.17 3.43
N GLY A 94 5.63 0.47 2.50
CA GLY A 94 5.99 1.84 2.14
C GLY A 94 6.74 2.60 3.25
N HIS A 95 7.28 3.77 2.91
CA HIS A 95 8.11 4.58 3.82
C HIS A 95 7.74 6.08 3.85
N TYR A 96 6.69 6.51 3.14
CA TYR A 96 6.19 7.89 3.14
C TYR A 96 4.96 8.07 4.03
N TRP A 97 5.02 7.56 5.26
CA TRP A 97 3.90 7.64 6.22
C TRP A 97 4.35 8.03 7.63
N PHE A 98 5.57 7.68 8.02
CA PHE A 98 6.16 8.12 9.29
C PHE A 98 6.84 9.47 9.09
N PRO A 99 6.38 10.56 9.72
CA PRO A 99 6.90 11.89 9.46
C PRO A 99 8.31 12.06 10.05
N CYS A 100 9.21 12.67 9.28
CA CYS A 100 10.51 13.14 9.79
C CYS A 100 10.37 14.58 10.29
N LEU A 101 10.09 14.75 11.58
CA LEU A 101 9.92 16.06 12.20
C LEU A 101 11.24 16.53 12.83
N PRO A 102 11.89 17.57 12.28
CA PRO A 102 13.09 18.13 12.90
C PRO A 102 12.73 18.86 14.20
N LYS A 103 13.67 18.88 15.15
CA LYS A 103 13.56 19.76 16.32
C LYS A 103 13.84 21.19 15.86
N ILE A 104 12.81 22.04 15.94
CA ILE A 104 12.91 23.46 15.63
C ILE A 104 12.69 24.23 16.93
N GLU A 105 13.65 25.09 17.29
CA GLU A 105 13.54 25.95 18.47
C GLU A 105 12.33 26.87 18.36
N GLY A 106 11.57 27.02 19.45
CA GLY A 106 10.36 27.85 19.47
C GLY A 106 9.13 27.24 18.77
N LEU A 107 9.25 26.08 18.09
CA LEU A 107 8.11 25.47 17.37
C LEU A 107 6.94 25.09 18.29
N GLN A 108 7.23 24.64 19.51
CA GLN A 108 6.19 24.28 20.49
C GLN A 108 5.45 25.51 21.07
N SER A 109 6.02 26.71 20.90
CA SER A 109 5.48 27.98 21.40
C SER A 109 5.04 28.93 20.27
N PHE A 110 5.03 28.46 19.02
CA PHE A 110 4.57 29.25 17.87
C PHE A 110 3.03 29.35 17.87
N PRO A 111 2.43 30.55 17.76
CA PRO A 111 0.99 30.77 17.85
C PRO A 111 0.17 30.21 16.68
#